data_AF-A0AAW2NCD5-F1
#
_entry.id   AF-A0AAW2NCD5-F1
#
_cell.length_a   1.000
_cell.length_b   1.000
_cell.length_c   1.000
_cell.angle_alpha   90.00
_cell.angle_beta   90.00
_cell.angle_gamma   90.00
#
_symmetry.space_group_name_H-M   'P 1'
#
loop_
_entity.id
_entity.type
_entity.pdbx_description
1 polymer ?
#
loop_
_entity_poly.entity_id
_entity_poly.type
_entity_poly.pdbx_seq_one_letter_code
_entity_poly.pdbx_strand_id
1 'polypeptide(L)' 'MFLEIRLLQLTVVHADILKDGTGREMAEIEVLLEEAAELVDEAQPKNPTYYSPYKIRYLLKRQDDGSWKFCEGDIRTPS' A
#
# COMPACT_ATOMS: atom_id res chain seq x y z
N MET A 1 19.80 -8.68 -7.74
CA MET A 1 18.36 -8.65 -8.04
C MET A 1 17.66 -7.63 -7.14
N PHE A 2 16.92 -6.68 -7.71
CA PHE A 2 16.14 -5.68 -6.97
C PHE A 2 14.86 -5.33 -7.76
N LEU A 3 13.90 -4.66 -7.12
CA LEU A 3 12.63 -4.26 -7.75
C LEU A 3 12.65 -2.75 -8.05
N GLU A 4 12.54 -2.38 -9.32
CA GLU A 4 12.29 -0.99 -9.71
C GLU A 4 10.79 -0.73 -9.74
N ILE A 5 10.27 0.04 -8.79
CA ILE A 5 8.83 0.34 -8.68
C ILE A 5 8.55 1.74 -9.20
N ARG A 6 7.51 1.88 -10.02
CA ARG A 6 6.95 3.13 -10.54
C ARG A 6 5.51 3.25 -10.07
N LEU A 7 5.25 4.19 -9.16
CA LEU A 7 3.88 4.58 -8.82
C LEU A 7 3.37 5.54 -9.90
N LEU A 8 2.37 5.10 -10.66
CA LEU A 8 1.80 5.84 -11.78
C LEU A 8 0.63 6.72 -11.32
N GLN A 9 -0.23 6.19 -10.44
CA GLN A 9 -1.37 6.92 -9.89
C GLN A 9 -1.63 6.52 -8.43
N LEU A 10 -2.02 7.51 -7.62
CA LEU A 10 -2.50 7.35 -6.25
C LEU A 10 -3.72 8.24 -6.04
N THR A 11 -4.85 7.63 -5.69
CA THR A 11 -6.07 8.35 -5.32
C THR A 11 -6.55 7.86 -3.97
N VAL A 12 -6.64 8.76 -2.98
CA VAL A 12 -7.27 8.46 -1.69
C VAL A 12 -8.79 8.51 -1.87
N VAL A 13 -9.46 7.38 -1.64
CA VAL A 13 -10.92 7.25 -1.73
C VAL A 13 -11.55 7.65 -0.39
N HIS A 14 -10.96 7.17 0.70
CA HIS A 14 -11.47 7.36 2.05
C HIS A 14 -10.32 7.34 3.06
N ALA A 15 -10.41 8.16 4.11
CA ALA A 15 -9.43 8.21 5.19
C ALA A 15 -10.08 8.69 6.49
N ASP A 16 -10.15 7.80 7.49
CA ASP A 16 -10.81 8.08 8.78
C ASP A 16 -9.90 7.70 9.96
N ILE A 17 -10.02 8.46 11.05
CA ILE A 17 -9.40 8.14 12.34
C ILE A 17 -10.47 7.54 13.26
N LEU A 18 -10.17 6.39 13.82
CA LEU A 18 -11.04 5.59 14.68
C LEU A 18 -10.32 5.28 16.00
N LYS A 19 -11.03 4.66 16.95
CA LYS A 19 -10.43 4.08 18.16
C LYS A 19 -10.47 2.57 18.08
N ASP A 20 -9.37 1.92 18.45
CA ASP A 20 -9.32 0.46 18.55
C ASP A 20 -10.05 -0.05 19.80
N GLY A 21 -10.13 -1.38 19.96
CA GLY A 21 -10.77 -2.02 21.10
C GLY A 21 -10.15 -1.71 22.47
N THR A 22 -8.99 -1.05 22.50
CA THR A 22 -8.28 -0.61 23.72
C THR A 22 -8.40 0.90 23.95
N GLY A 23 -9.09 1.62 23.06
CA GLY A 23 -9.26 3.07 23.11
C GLY A 23 -8.11 3.87 22.48
N ARG A 24 -7.11 3.22 21.88
CA ARG A 24 -6.00 3.88 21.17
C ARG A 24 -6.44 4.29 19.77
N GLU A 25 -5.81 5.33 19.24
CA GLU A 25 -6.11 5.80 17.89
C GLU A 25 -5.61 4.81 16.82
N MET A 26 -6.50 4.49 15.89
CA MET A 26 -6.21 3.78 14.64
C MET A 26 -6.71 4.62 13.46
N ALA A 27 -6.18 4.40 12.26
CA ALA A 27 -6.69 5.02 11.05
C ALA A 27 -6.90 3.98 9.96
N GLU A 28 -7.93 4.18 9.15
CA GLU A 28 -8.19 3.39 7.95
C GLU A 28 -8.04 4.31 6.73
N ILE A 29 -7.29 3.85 5.72
CA ILE A 29 -7.13 4.58 4.45
C ILE A 29 -7.42 3.62 3.31
N GLU A 30 -8.43 3.93 2.49
CA GLU A 30 -8.69 3.22 1.24
C GLU A 30 -8.16 4.05 0.06
N VAL A 31 -7.36 3.41 -0.79
CA VAL A 31 -6.74 4.05 -1.96
C VAL A 31 -6.92 3.22 -3.22
N LEU A 32 -6.98 3.90 -4.36
CA LEU A 32 -6.76 3.32 -5.68
C LEU A 32 -5.30 3.58 -6.06
N LEU A 33 -4.56 2.51 -6.33
CA LEU A 33 -3.17 2.54 -6.78
C LEU A 33 -3.09 2.05 -8.22
N GLU A 34 -2.20 2.67 -8.98
CA GLU A 34 -1.72 2.15 -10.26
C GLU A 34 -0.20 2.17 -10.22
N GLU A 35 0.42 1.01 -10.36
CA GLU A 35 1.86 0.87 -10.31
C GLU A 35 2.37 -0.12 -11.35
N ALA A 36 3.64 0.04 -11.69
CA ALA A 36 4.40 -0.91 -12.49
C ALA A 36 5.71 -1.23 -11.78
N ALA A 37 6.23 -2.43 -11.94
CA ALA A 37 7.60 -2.71 -11.54
C ALA A 37 8.33 -3.69 -12.44
N GLU A 38 9.65 -3.63 -12.35
CA GLU A 38 10.59 -4.50 -13.07
C GLU A 38 11.52 -5.18 -12.06
N LEU A 39 11.62 -6.50 -12.13
CA LEU A 39 12.56 -7.29 -11.33
C LEU A 39 13.90 -7.31 -12.04
N VAL A 40 14.78 -6.38 -11.68
CA VAL A 40 16.09 -6.20 -12.32
C VAL A 40 17.03 -7.30 -11.88
N ASP A 41 17.43 -8.14 -12.82
CA ASP A 41 18.38 -9.23 -12.64
C ASP A 41 19.38 -9.27 -13.80
N GLU A 42 20.64 -8.88 -13.53
CA GLU A 42 21.72 -8.83 -14.52
C GLU A 42 22.03 -10.20 -15.15
N ALA A 43 21.62 -11.30 -14.50
CA ALA A 43 21.78 -12.65 -15.03
C ALA A 43 20.75 -13.00 -16.12
N GLN A 44 19.64 -12.25 -16.22
CA GLN A 44 18.56 -12.52 -17.17
C GLN A 44 18.65 -11.60 -18.39
N PRO A 45 18.44 -12.13 -19.61
CA PRO A 45 18.46 -11.30 -20.82
C PRO A 45 17.28 -10.34 -20.92
N LYS A 46 16.20 -10.59 -20.17
CA LYS A 46 15.02 -9.73 -20.07
C LYS A 46 14.44 -9.85 -18.67
N ASN A 47 14.24 -8.72 -18.02
CA ASN A 47 13.66 -8.66 -16.68
C ASN A 47 12.14 -8.92 -16.74
N PRO A 48 11.58 -9.69 -15.80
CA PRO A 48 10.14 -9.76 -15.58
C PRO A 48 9.57 -8.39 -15.19
N THR A 49 8.39 -8.05 -15.74
CA THR A 49 7.69 -6.80 -15.45
C THR A 49 6.26 -7.09 -14.98
N TYR A 50 5.74 -6.29 -14.06
CA TYR A 50 4.31 -6.26 -13.71
C TYR A 50 3.74 -4.86 -13.88
N TYR A 51 2.43 -4.81 -14.12
CA TYR A 51 1.61 -3.60 -14.11
C TYR A 51 0.27 -3.95 -13.46
N SER A 52 -0.17 -3.16 -12.49
CA SER A 52 -1.43 -3.44 -11.79
C SER A 52 -2.10 -2.16 -11.27
N PRO A 53 -3.34 -1.89 -11.71
CA PRO A 53 -4.26 -1.02 -11.00
C PRO A 53 -5.05 -1.84 -9.96
N TYR A 54 -5.07 -1.41 -8.71
CA TYR A 54 -5.80 -2.09 -7.64
C TYR A 54 -6.31 -1.13 -6.57
N LYS A 55 -7.36 -1.55 -5.87
CA LYS A 55 -7.83 -0.91 -4.65
C LYS A 55 -7.19 -1.61 -3.46
N ILE A 56 -6.67 -0.85 -2.51
CA ILE A 56 -6.13 -1.39 -1.26
C ILE A 56 -6.61 -0.57 -0.07
N ARG A 57 -6.87 -1.27 1.03
CA ARG A 57 -7.19 -0.66 2.31
C ARG A 57 -6.07 -0.88 3.30
N TYR A 58 -5.58 0.20 3.89
CA TYR A 58 -4.56 0.19 4.92
C TYR A 58 -5.15 0.47 6.28
N LEU A 59 -4.65 -0.24 7.29
CA LEU A 59 -4.87 0.09 8.70
C LEU A 59 -3.56 0.60 9.30
N LEU A 60 -3.66 1.73 10.00
CA LEU A 60 -2.55 2.38 10.66
C LEU A 60 -2.81 2.47 12.16
N LYS A 61 -1.75 2.37 12.96
CA LYS A 61 -1.80 2.60 14.41
C LYS A 61 -0.96 3.81 14.79
N ARG A 62 -1.52 4.65 15.66
CA ARG A 62 -0.80 5.77 16.25
C ARG A 62 0.29 5.24 17.18
N GLN A 63 1.50 5.74 17.00
CA GLN A 63 2.64 5.40 17.84
C GLN A 63 2.74 6.36 19.02
N ASP A 64 3.50 5.99 20.05
CA ASP A 64 3.70 6.82 21.25
C ASP A 64 4.39 8.16 20.94
N ASP A 65 5.19 8.21 19.85
CA ASP A 65 5.83 9.43 19.35
C ASP A 65 4.90 10.33 18.51
N GLY A 66 3.63 9.93 18.34
CA GLY A 66 2.66 10.65 17.53
C GLY A 66 2.83 10.45 16.02
N SER A 67 3.63 9.48 15.55
CA SER A 67 3.62 9.06 14.14
C SER A 67 2.54 8.02 13.86
N TRP A 68 2.19 7.83 12.58
CA TRP A 68 1.34 6.73 12.13
C TRP A 68 2.20 5.66 11.48
N LYS A 69 1.95 4.38 11.80
CA LYS A 69 2.58 3.24 11.10
C LYS A 69 1.53 2.36 10.47
N PHE A 70 1.77 1.97 9.21
CA PHE A 70 1.01 0.95 8.51
C PHE A 70 1.20 -0.41 9.21
N CYS A 71 0.11 -1.05 9.59
CA CYS A 71 0.12 -2.34 10.27
C CYS A 71 -0.44 -3.45 9.38
N GLU A 72 -1.47 -3.15 8.59
CA GLU A 72 -2.14 -4.12 7.72
C GLU A 72 -2.48 -3.46 6.37
N GLY A 73 -2.49 -4.27 5.31
CA GLY A 73 -2.88 -3.88 3.96
C GLY A 73 -3.66 -5.00 3.30
N ASP A 74 -4.86 -4.70 2.82
CA ASP A 74 -5.79 -5.67 2.24
C ASP A 74 -6.18 -5.22 0.82
N ILE A 75 -5.70 -5.96 -0.19
CA ILE A 75 -6.01 -5.68 -1.60
C ILE A 75 -7.45 -6.09 -1.85
N ARG A 76 -8.29 -5.11 -2.19
CA ARG A 76 -9.69 -5.35 -2.53
C ARG A 76 -9.79 -5.65 -4.01
N THR A 77 -9.75 -6.93 -4.36
CA THR A 77 -10.12 -7.36 -5.71
C THR A 77 -11.59 -7.06 -5.98
N PRO A 78 -11.95 -6.62 -7.20
CA PRO A 78 -13.34 -6.61 -7.62
C PRO A 78 -13.92 -8.04 -7.47
N SER A 79 -15.12 -8.15 -6.89
CA SER A 79 -15.88 -9.41 -6.87
C SER A 79 -16.39 -9.77 -8.26
#